data_AF-W5NNE7-F1
#
_entry.id   AF-W5NNE7-F1
#
_cell.length_a   1.000
_cell.length_b   1.000
_cell.length_c   1.000
_cell.angle_alpha   90.00
_cell.angle_beta   90.00
_cell.angle_gamma   90.00
#
_symmetry.space_group_name_H-M   'P 1'
#
loop_
_entity.id
_entity.type
_entity.pdbx_description
1 polymer ?
#
loop_
_entity_poly.entity_id
_entity_poly.type
_entity_poly.pdbx_seq_one_letter_code
_entity_poly.pdbx_strand_id
1 'polypeptide(L)'
;MSYLSPVQIIGGQGGGSFNFTGTDTGATLKKIWVWVGGWQVKAIKVWLTDGQFKQFGNASGNFTEFQFEDGEFFTSLSLWGNGAGTRLGAIKFKTNRSREFFAHMTEWGLKTEYPIDIGSGICLGIVGNAGADIDCLGFVFINTIKSTVLTNLQYPTLHQAIPQVNTEEIKSLSYQNRSDVPQSYKIETSKTITKKSSWSVANKMEATFSIEVQSGIPEIVEVSAGFSFTMGVESKYGLENSEEKTELLSFPVQVPPGKTVDVAITIGRATVDLPYTGTVEITCYNGSVLKFNTRGIYKGLAYTNAKTVVTES
;
A
#
# COMPACT_ATOMS: atom_id res chain seq x y z
N MET A 1 11.83 -3.54 23.35
CA MET A 1 11.69 -4.61 22.34
C MET A 1 11.84 -4.00 20.95
N SER A 2 12.43 -4.73 20.00
CA SER A 2 12.76 -4.22 18.66
C SER A 2 11.71 -4.63 17.61
N TYR A 3 11.44 -3.75 16.64
CA TYR A 3 10.62 -4.04 15.45
C TYR A 3 11.36 -4.88 14.40
N LEU A 4 12.67 -5.04 14.57
CA LEU A 4 13.47 -5.97 13.80
C LEU A 4 13.56 -7.31 14.52
N SER A 5 13.61 -8.40 13.76
CA SER A 5 14.09 -9.67 14.28
C SER A 5 15.55 -9.55 14.72
N PRO A 6 16.03 -10.38 15.66
CA PRO A 6 17.44 -10.40 16.03
C PRO A 6 18.32 -10.57 14.80
N VAL A 7 19.15 -9.56 14.51
CA VAL A 7 20.04 -9.59 13.35
C VAL A 7 21.27 -10.41 13.70
N GLN A 8 21.38 -11.60 13.10
CA GLN A 8 22.54 -12.46 13.26
C GLN A 8 23.50 -12.28 12.09
N ILE A 9 24.68 -11.74 12.39
CA ILE A 9 25.76 -11.49 11.41
C ILE A 9 26.74 -12.66 11.47
N ILE A 10 26.99 -13.31 10.33
CA ILE A 10 27.88 -14.47 10.22
C ILE A 10 29.09 -14.12 9.35
N GLY A 11 30.29 -14.44 9.83
CA GLY A 11 31.55 -14.24 9.13
C GLY A 11 32.70 -13.86 10.08
N GLY A 12 33.68 -13.13 9.55
CA GLY A 12 34.81 -12.59 10.32
C GLY A 12 34.64 -11.13 10.75
N GLN A 13 35.72 -10.57 11.30
CA GLN A 13 35.75 -9.23 11.89
C GLN A 13 36.45 -8.18 11.02
N GLY A 14 36.96 -8.57 9.85
CA GLY A 14 37.63 -7.66 8.91
C GLY A 14 36.66 -6.76 8.15
N GLY A 15 37.19 -5.99 7.20
CA GLY A 15 36.41 -5.14 6.30
C GLY A 15 35.88 -3.84 6.93
N GLY A 16 35.34 -2.97 6.08
CA GLY A 16 34.60 -1.78 6.50
C GLY A 16 33.12 -2.11 6.69
N SER A 17 32.50 -1.53 7.73
CA SER A 17 31.09 -1.78 8.01
C SER A 17 30.17 -1.14 6.98
N PHE A 18 29.04 -1.79 6.73
CA PHE A 18 27.96 -1.28 5.92
C PHE A 18 26.59 -1.59 6.52
N ASN A 19 25.65 -0.69 6.27
CA ASN A 19 24.24 -0.85 6.52
C ASN A 19 23.48 -0.36 5.28
N PHE A 20 22.74 -1.26 4.64
CA PHE A 20 21.95 -0.94 3.47
C PHE A 20 20.56 -1.56 3.61
N THR A 21 19.66 -0.76 4.15
CA THR A 21 18.30 -1.17 4.52
C THR A 21 17.28 -0.10 4.12
N GLY A 22 16.04 -0.52 3.91
CA GLY A 22 14.89 0.36 3.66
C GLY A 22 14.07 0.65 4.91
N THR A 23 14.67 0.67 6.11
CA THR A 23 13.94 0.91 7.38
C THR A 23 13.18 2.23 7.37
N ASP A 24 13.75 3.25 6.75
CA ASP A 24 13.21 4.62 6.79
C ASP A 24 12.15 4.87 5.72
N THR A 25 12.03 3.97 4.74
CA THR A 25 11.16 4.11 3.56
C THR A 25 10.20 2.94 3.38
N GLY A 26 10.31 1.91 4.21
CA GLY A 26 9.60 0.63 4.04
C GLY A 26 10.05 -0.16 2.81
N ALA A 27 11.16 0.19 2.18
CA ALA A 27 11.68 -0.55 1.03
C ALA A 27 12.22 -1.91 1.47
N THR A 28 11.97 -2.94 0.66
CA THR A 28 12.33 -4.32 0.94
C THR A 28 13.31 -4.85 -0.10
N LEU A 29 14.00 -5.95 0.21
CA LEU A 29 14.95 -6.59 -0.70
C LEU A 29 14.20 -7.12 -1.92
N LYS A 30 14.51 -6.57 -3.09
CA LYS A 30 13.91 -6.92 -4.38
C LYS A 30 14.74 -7.92 -5.17
N LYS A 31 16.06 -7.78 -5.11
CA LYS A 31 16.99 -8.61 -5.89
C LYS A 31 18.33 -8.73 -5.19
N ILE A 32 18.97 -9.88 -5.34
CA ILE A 32 20.31 -10.15 -4.86
C ILE A 32 21.14 -10.87 -5.93
N TRP A 33 22.37 -10.39 -6.14
CA TRP A 33 23.43 -11.07 -6.87
C TRP A 33 24.54 -11.44 -5.89
N VAL A 34 25.08 -12.65 -6.00
CA VAL A 34 26.16 -13.15 -5.15
C VAL A 34 27.26 -13.73 -6.01
N TRP A 35 28.49 -13.25 -5.80
CA TRP A 35 29.71 -13.82 -6.37
C TRP A 35 30.41 -14.63 -5.30
N VAL A 36 30.94 -15.79 -5.68
CA VAL A 36 31.62 -16.72 -4.78
C VAL A 36 33.03 -17.00 -5.29
N GLY A 37 33.97 -17.17 -4.35
CA GLY A 37 35.33 -17.65 -4.62
C GLY A 37 35.58 -19.01 -3.97
N GLY A 38 36.83 -19.46 -3.99
CA GLY A 38 37.21 -20.76 -3.44
C GLY A 38 36.85 -20.94 -1.96
N TRP A 39 37.01 -19.89 -1.15
CA TRP A 39 36.89 -19.96 0.31
C TRP A 39 36.02 -18.85 0.90
N GLN A 40 35.27 -18.11 0.08
CA GLN A 40 34.47 -16.97 0.52
C GLN A 40 33.31 -16.64 -0.41
N VAL A 41 32.35 -15.87 0.12
CA VAL A 41 31.51 -14.99 -0.68
C VAL A 41 32.33 -13.75 -1.05
N LYS A 42 32.54 -13.55 -2.36
CA LYS A 42 33.43 -12.52 -2.89
C LYS A 42 32.79 -11.14 -2.92
N ALA A 43 31.53 -11.08 -3.36
CA ALA A 43 30.79 -9.84 -3.45
C ALA A 43 29.30 -10.11 -3.41
N ILE A 44 28.54 -9.09 -3.02
CA ILE A 44 27.08 -9.10 -3.03
C ILE A 44 26.61 -7.78 -3.61
N LYS A 45 25.64 -7.83 -4.51
CA LYS A 45 24.92 -6.66 -4.98
C LYS A 45 23.44 -6.84 -4.71
N VAL A 46 22.82 -5.85 -4.07
CA VAL A 46 21.41 -5.89 -3.68
C VAL A 46 20.66 -4.69 -4.23
N TRP A 47 19.39 -4.90 -4.52
CA TRP A 47 18.42 -3.87 -4.92
C TRP A 47 17.26 -3.88 -3.95
N LEU A 48 16.81 -2.69 -3.56
CA LEU A 48 15.60 -2.50 -2.78
C LEU A 48 14.41 -2.14 -3.70
N THR A 49 13.19 -2.24 -3.19
CA THR A 49 11.97 -1.94 -3.94
C THR A 49 11.79 -0.47 -4.29
N ASP A 50 12.50 0.45 -3.62
CA ASP A 50 12.56 1.88 -3.94
C ASP A 50 13.52 2.21 -5.10
N GLY A 51 14.17 1.21 -5.68
CA GLY A 51 15.10 1.36 -6.81
C GLY A 51 16.55 1.59 -6.41
N GLN A 52 16.85 1.78 -5.11
CA GLN A 52 18.22 1.85 -4.64
C GLN A 52 18.95 0.52 -4.84
N PHE A 53 20.25 0.60 -5.12
CA PHE A 53 21.10 -0.59 -5.19
C PHE A 53 22.52 -0.29 -4.76
N LYS A 54 23.19 -1.31 -4.23
CA LYS A 54 24.60 -1.20 -3.82
C LYS A 54 25.32 -2.53 -3.93
N GLN A 55 26.62 -2.47 -4.26
CA GLN A 55 27.52 -3.61 -4.24
C GLN A 55 28.51 -3.49 -3.08
N PHE A 56 28.82 -4.62 -2.46
CA PHE A 56 29.83 -4.79 -1.42
C PHE A 56 30.79 -5.91 -1.84
N GLY A 57 32.07 -5.77 -1.53
CA GLY A 57 33.12 -6.68 -2.02
C GLY A 57 33.52 -6.43 -3.48
N ASN A 58 34.58 -7.11 -3.92
CA ASN A 58 35.11 -7.00 -5.28
C ASN A 58 34.64 -8.17 -6.14
N ALA A 59 33.60 -7.93 -6.95
CA ALA A 59 33.02 -8.93 -7.84
C ALA A 59 34.07 -9.54 -8.78
N SER A 60 34.05 -10.86 -8.91
CA SER A 60 34.93 -11.61 -9.81
C SER A 60 34.26 -12.93 -10.19
N GLY A 61 34.38 -13.33 -11.46
CA GLY A 61 33.72 -14.52 -12.00
C GLY A 61 32.20 -14.35 -12.20
N ASN A 62 31.51 -15.49 -12.29
CA ASN A 62 30.06 -15.53 -12.46
C ASN A 62 29.34 -15.25 -11.13
N PHE A 63 28.10 -14.75 -11.23
CA PHE A 63 27.22 -14.58 -10.07
C PHE A 63 26.01 -15.51 -10.15
N THR A 64 25.44 -15.80 -8.99
CA THR A 64 24.10 -16.36 -8.86
C THR A 64 23.13 -15.23 -8.52
N GLU A 65 21.98 -15.20 -9.18
CA GLU A 65 20.95 -14.19 -8.99
C GLU A 65 19.69 -14.79 -8.35
N PHE A 66 19.02 -13.99 -7.54
CA PHE A 66 17.62 -14.20 -7.18
C PHE A 66 16.86 -12.87 -7.21
N GLN A 67 15.76 -12.83 -7.95
CA GLN A 67 14.84 -11.71 -7.97
C GLN A 67 13.49 -12.13 -7.36
N PHE A 68 13.07 -11.41 -6.32
CA PHE A 68 11.80 -11.65 -5.65
C PHE A 68 10.64 -11.19 -6.55
N GLU A 69 9.59 -12.00 -6.60
CA GLU A 69 8.30 -11.61 -7.17
C GLU A 69 7.53 -10.70 -6.20
N ASP A 70 6.57 -9.94 -6.71
CA ASP A 70 5.67 -9.12 -5.88
C ASP A 70 4.96 -10.05 -4.85
N GLY A 71 5.09 -9.70 -3.56
CA GLY A 71 4.54 -10.48 -2.43
C GLY A 71 5.30 -11.76 -2.06
N GLU A 72 6.48 -11.98 -2.65
CA GLU A 72 7.35 -13.08 -2.24
C GLU A 72 8.27 -12.68 -1.08
N PHE A 73 8.36 -13.55 -0.08
CA PHE A 73 9.15 -13.33 1.13
C PHE A 73 9.85 -14.61 1.60
N PHE A 74 10.80 -14.48 2.51
CA PHE A 74 11.60 -15.60 3.01
C PHE A 74 10.74 -16.52 3.88
N THR A 75 10.93 -17.83 3.75
CA THR A 75 10.40 -18.85 4.67
C THR A 75 11.50 -19.53 5.48
N SER A 76 12.75 -19.45 5.01
CA SER A 76 13.92 -19.81 5.78
C SER A 76 15.16 -19.07 5.26
N LEU A 77 16.14 -18.87 6.13
CA LEU A 77 17.47 -18.39 5.78
C LEU A 77 18.49 -19.13 6.63
N SER A 78 19.56 -19.57 5.98
CA SER A 78 20.74 -20.10 6.64
C SER A 78 21.99 -19.42 6.08
N LEU A 79 22.94 -19.14 6.97
CA LEU A 79 24.24 -18.59 6.64
C LEU A 79 25.34 -19.53 7.11
N TRP A 80 26.48 -19.50 6.42
CA TRP A 80 27.68 -20.21 6.84
C TRP A 80 28.84 -19.25 6.84
N GLY A 81 29.70 -19.34 7.86
CA GLY A 81 31.06 -18.83 7.73
C GLY A 81 31.88 -19.74 6.81
N ASN A 82 33.05 -19.27 6.37
CA ASN A 82 33.98 -20.09 5.59
C ASN A 82 34.65 -21.24 6.37
N GLY A 83 34.30 -21.43 7.65
CA GLY A 83 34.87 -22.47 8.50
C GLY A 83 36.21 -22.12 9.16
N ALA A 84 36.84 -20.99 8.82
CA ALA A 84 37.93 -20.38 9.58
C ALA A 84 37.47 -19.19 10.44
N GLY A 85 36.22 -18.75 10.27
CA GLY A 85 35.68 -17.60 11.01
C GLY A 85 36.19 -16.26 10.50
N THR A 86 36.64 -16.19 9.23
CA THR A 86 37.24 -14.97 8.65
C THR A 86 36.40 -14.34 7.54
N ARG A 87 35.50 -15.11 6.91
CA ARG A 87 34.60 -14.65 5.84
C ARG A 87 33.24 -15.30 5.96
N LEU A 88 32.25 -14.70 5.30
CA LEU A 88 31.04 -15.41 4.91
C LEU A 88 31.38 -16.47 3.86
N GLY A 89 30.84 -17.67 4.00
CA GLY A 89 31.08 -18.83 3.13
C GLY A 89 29.89 -19.24 2.27
N ALA A 90 28.65 -19.06 2.76
CA ALA A 90 27.46 -19.36 1.99
C ALA A 90 26.20 -18.64 2.47
N ILE A 91 25.23 -18.54 1.56
CA ILE A 91 23.88 -18.01 1.78
C ILE A 91 22.90 -19.00 1.15
N LYS A 92 21.97 -19.51 1.96
CA LYS A 92 20.86 -20.35 1.48
C LYS A 92 19.54 -19.79 1.98
N PHE A 93 18.54 -19.64 1.12
CA PHE A 93 17.19 -19.30 1.55
C PHE A 93 16.11 -19.96 0.68
N LYS A 94 14.92 -20.07 1.26
CA LYS A 94 13.70 -20.46 0.59
C LYS A 94 12.65 -19.36 0.71
N THR A 95 11.68 -19.38 -0.19
CA THR A 95 10.59 -18.41 -0.19
C THR A 95 9.21 -19.05 0.01
N ASN A 96 8.20 -18.22 0.24
CA ASN A 96 6.79 -18.62 0.31
C ASN A 96 6.23 -19.12 -1.03
N ARG A 97 7.02 -19.06 -2.11
CA ARG A 97 6.70 -19.62 -3.43
C ARG A 97 7.46 -20.91 -3.74
N SER A 98 8.01 -21.55 -2.71
CA SER A 98 8.80 -22.79 -2.83
C SER A 98 10.01 -22.67 -3.75
N ARG A 99 10.52 -21.44 -3.98
CA ARG A 99 11.76 -21.20 -4.72
C ARG A 99 12.93 -21.24 -3.75
N GLU A 100 14.08 -21.71 -4.23
CA GLU A 100 15.31 -21.84 -3.43
C GLU A 100 16.44 -21.05 -4.09
N PHE A 101 17.25 -20.39 -3.27
CA PHE A 101 18.52 -19.79 -3.65
C PHE A 101 19.63 -20.37 -2.79
N PHE A 102 20.74 -20.73 -3.42
CA PHE A 102 21.92 -21.20 -2.71
C PHE A 102 23.20 -20.77 -3.43
N ALA A 103 23.99 -19.93 -2.78
CA ALA A 103 25.31 -19.51 -3.24
C ALA A 103 26.34 -19.85 -2.17
N HIS A 104 27.42 -20.54 -2.54
CA HIS A 104 28.44 -20.99 -1.60
C HIS A 104 29.84 -20.99 -2.23
N MET A 105 30.86 -20.92 -1.37
CA MET A 105 32.26 -21.05 -1.76
C MET A 105 32.55 -22.36 -2.50
N THR A 106 33.50 -22.35 -3.44
CA THR A 106 33.64 -23.42 -4.44
C THR A 106 34.68 -24.48 -4.11
N GLU A 107 35.63 -24.20 -3.22
CA GLU A 107 36.73 -25.12 -2.89
C GLU A 107 36.64 -25.64 -1.46
N TRP A 108 36.39 -24.75 -0.49
CA TRP A 108 36.29 -25.13 0.91
C TRP A 108 34.90 -25.72 1.21
N GLY A 109 34.86 -26.81 1.99
CA GLY A 109 33.61 -27.43 2.40
C GLY A 109 32.86 -26.61 3.47
N LEU A 110 31.53 -26.58 3.39
CA LEU A 110 30.69 -25.97 4.41
C LEU A 110 30.79 -26.73 5.73
N LYS A 111 30.86 -25.98 6.84
CA LYS A 111 30.91 -26.52 8.21
C LYS A 111 29.58 -26.24 8.93
N THR A 112 29.62 -25.48 10.01
CA THR A 112 28.44 -25.11 10.81
C THR A 112 27.47 -24.26 10.02
N GLU A 113 26.24 -24.75 9.87
CA GLU A 113 25.08 -24.00 9.43
C GLU A 113 24.56 -23.12 10.57
N TYR A 114 24.22 -21.88 10.25
CA TYR A 114 23.53 -20.96 11.15
C TYR A 114 22.15 -20.65 10.58
N PRO A 115 21.10 -21.38 11.00
CA PRO A 115 19.72 -21.02 10.70
C PRO A 115 19.38 -19.68 11.36
N ILE A 116 18.77 -18.78 10.61
CA ILE A 116 18.48 -17.41 11.05
C ILE A 116 16.99 -17.27 11.36
N ASP A 117 16.67 -16.61 12.48
CA ASP A 117 15.31 -16.17 12.77
C ASP A 117 14.92 -15.03 11.82
N ILE A 118 14.04 -15.34 10.88
CA ILE A 118 13.58 -14.41 9.85
C ILE A 118 12.36 -13.58 10.27
N GLY A 119 11.80 -13.77 11.47
CA GLY A 119 10.57 -13.11 11.92
C GLY A 119 9.42 -13.23 10.93
N SER A 120 9.04 -12.12 10.30
CA SER A 120 8.00 -12.08 9.26
C SER A 120 8.42 -12.67 7.91
N GLY A 121 9.73 -12.84 7.67
CA GLY A 121 10.29 -13.17 6.37
C GLY A 121 10.45 -11.97 5.43
N ILE A 122 9.97 -10.78 5.82
CA ILE A 122 10.09 -9.55 5.03
C ILE A 122 11.45 -8.91 5.31
N CYS A 123 12.35 -9.01 4.33
CA CYS A 123 13.71 -8.51 4.41
C CYS A 123 13.78 -7.03 4.00
N LEU A 124 14.25 -6.16 4.90
CA LEU A 124 14.49 -4.74 4.64
C LEU A 124 15.86 -4.47 4.00
N GLY A 125 16.78 -5.44 4.00
CA GLY A 125 18.10 -5.29 3.41
C GLY A 125 19.18 -6.07 4.15
N ILE A 126 20.42 -5.59 4.06
CA ILE A 126 21.60 -6.29 4.59
C ILE A 126 22.51 -5.35 5.39
N VAL A 127 23.21 -5.94 6.35
CA VAL A 127 24.25 -5.31 7.17
C VAL A 127 25.46 -6.23 7.25
N GLY A 128 26.64 -5.68 7.53
CA GLY A 128 27.84 -6.49 7.68
C GLY A 128 29.11 -5.69 7.46
N ASN A 129 30.19 -6.39 7.15
CA ASN A 129 31.48 -5.80 6.79
C ASN A 129 31.98 -6.35 5.47
N ALA A 130 32.63 -5.51 4.68
CA ALA A 130 33.24 -5.90 3.43
C ALA A 130 34.53 -5.13 3.13
N GLY A 131 35.43 -5.78 2.42
CA GLY A 131 36.62 -5.19 1.81
C GLY A 131 36.77 -5.73 0.38
N ALA A 132 37.81 -6.52 0.15
CA ALA A 132 37.95 -7.26 -1.11
C ALA A 132 36.93 -8.41 -1.23
N ASP A 133 36.43 -8.92 -0.11
CA ASP A 133 35.44 -9.99 0.03
C ASP A 133 34.30 -9.54 0.95
N ILE A 134 33.31 -10.39 1.16
CA ILE A 134 32.34 -10.23 2.25
C ILE A 134 32.92 -10.85 3.53
N ASP A 135 33.38 -10.00 4.44
CA ASP A 135 33.91 -10.41 5.73
C ASP A 135 32.81 -11.01 6.59
N CYS A 136 31.68 -10.34 6.72
CA CYS A 136 30.49 -10.86 7.40
C CYS A 136 29.20 -10.24 6.87
N LEU A 137 28.08 -10.92 7.08
CA LEU A 137 26.77 -10.50 6.59
C LEU A 137 25.66 -10.94 7.55
N GLY A 138 24.67 -10.07 7.73
CA GLY A 138 23.35 -10.39 8.27
C GLY A 138 22.26 -9.79 7.40
N PHE A 139 21.09 -10.45 7.39
CA PHE A 139 19.88 -9.95 6.76
C PHE A 139 19.00 -9.29 7.81
N VAL A 140 18.38 -8.17 7.45
CA VAL A 140 17.55 -7.39 8.37
C VAL A 140 16.09 -7.69 8.07
N PHE A 141 15.40 -8.37 8.98
CA PHE A 141 13.99 -8.71 8.84
C PHE A 141 13.12 -7.90 9.79
N ILE A 142 11.90 -7.57 9.34
CA ILE A 142 10.85 -7.11 10.24
C ILE A 142 10.44 -8.29 11.13
N ASN A 143 10.27 -8.03 12.41
CA ASN A 143 9.76 -9.02 13.36
C ASN A 143 8.34 -9.47 12.96
N THR A 144 7.79 -10.51 13.59
CA THR A 144 6.47 -11.04 13.23
C THR A 144 5.40 -9.96 13.31
N ILE A 145 4.81 -9.63 12.17
CA ILE A 145 3.87 -8.53 12.00
C ILE A 145 2.50 -8.93 12.54
N LYS A 146 1.94 -8.08 13.39
CA LYS A 146 0.57 -8.16 13.89
C LYS A 146 -0.40 -7.39 13.00
N SER A 147 -0.03 -6.17 12.59
CA SER A 147 -0.86 -5.31 11.74
C SER A 147 -0.03 -4.29 10.99
N THR A 148 -0.53 -3.86 9.82
CA THR A 148 0.02 -2.74 9.05
C THR A 148 -1.11 -1.76 8.76
N VAL A 149 -0.94 -0.50 9.19
CA VAL A 149 -1.97 0.54 9.06
C VAL A 149 -1.39 1.78 8.39
N LEU A 150 -2.07 2.28 7.35
CA LEU A 150 -1.85 3.61 6.79
C LEU A 150 -2.72 4.61 7.55
N THR A 151 -2.09 5.53 8.27
CA THR A 151 -2.74 6.52 9.15
C THR A 151 -2.20 7.93 8.89
N ASN A 152 -2.69 8.91 9.64
CA ASN A 152 -2.32 10.33 9.52
C ASN A 152 -2.46 10.85 8.07
N LEU A 153 -3.50 10.40 7.35
CA LEU A 153 -3.70 10.82 5.98
C LEU A 153 -4.08 12.30 5.90
N GLN A 154 -3.45 13.00 4.98
CA GLN A 154 -3.76 14.37 4.63
C GLN A 154 -3.87 14.50 3.11
N TYR A 155 -4.79 15.35 2.68
CA TYR A 155 -5.06 15.67 1.28
C TYR A 155 -4.72 17.14 1.04
N PRO A 156 -3.45 17.49 0.72
CA PRO A 156 -2.98 18.88 0.77
C PRO A 156 -3.72 19.82 -0.19
N THR A 157 -4.25 19.27 -1.29
CA THR A 157 -4.94 20.03 -2.33
C THR A 157 -6.46 19.92 -2.26
N LEU A 158 -7.02 19.30 -1.21
CA LEU A 158 -8.46 19.04 -1.08
C LEU A 158 -9.31 20.31 -1.26
N HIS A 159 -8.94 21.37 -0.54
CA HIS A 159 -9.69 22.65 -0.54
C HIS A 159 -9.45 23.50 -1.79
N GLN A 160 -8.46 23.14 -2.62
CA GLN A 160 -8.15 23.84 -3.87
C GLN A 160 -8.79 23.14 -5.07
N ALA A 161 -9.08 21.85 -4.95
CA ALA A 161 -9.68 21.06 -6.01
C ALA A 161 -11.17 21.35 -6.14
N ILE A 162 -11.62 21.63 -7.36
CA ILE A 162 -13.03 21.81 -7.69
C ILE A 162 -13.56 20.48 -8.26
N PRO A 163 -14.53 19.82 -7.61
CA PRO A 163 -15.10 18.56 -8.11
C PRO A 163 -15.74 18.73 -9.49
N GLN A 164 -15.39 17.84 -10.42
CA GLN A 164 -16.04 17.76 -11.74
C GLN A 164 -17.28 16.86 -11.63
N VAL A 165 -18.42 17.46 -11.29
CA VAL A 165 -19.68 16.74 -11.05
C VAL A 165 -20.46 16.58 -12.35
N ASN A 166 -20.68 15.33 -12.76
CA ASN A 166 -21.59 14.98 -13.84
C ASN A 166 -22.97 14.64 -13.28
N THR A 167 -24.00 15.31 -13.78
CA THR A 167 -25.38 15.06 -13.39
C THR A 167 -25.93 13.82 -14.09
N GLU A 168 -26.47 12.88 -13.32
CA GLU A 168 -27.18 11.71 -13.79
C GLU A 168 -28.67 11.86 -13.48
N GLU A 169 -29.54 11.58 -14.44
CA GLU A 169 -30.98 11.51 -14.21
C GLU A 169 -31.33 10.16 -13.55
N ILE A 170 -32.07 10.22 -12.44
CA ILE A 170 -32.62 9.05 -11.76
C ILE A 170 -34.03 8.77 -12.29
N LYS A 171 -34.87 9.81 -12.36
CA LYS A 171 -36.28 9.71 -12.75
C LYS A 171 -36.79 11.05 -13.26
N SER A 172 -37.62 11.01 -14.29
CA SER A 172 -38.37 12.17 -14.79
C SER A 172 -39.86 11.82 -14.93
N LEU A 173 -40.74 12.71 -14.45
CA LEU A 173 -42.19 12.53 -14.39
C LEU A 173 -42.90 13.85 -14.69
N SER A 174 -44.08 13.78 -15.30
CA SER A 174 -44.94 14.94 -15.56
C SER A 174 -46.34 14.69 -15.02
N TYR A 175 -46.89 15.64 -14.26
CA TYR A 175 -48.22 15.57 -13.69
C TYR A 175 -49.07 16.75 -14.18
N GLN A 176 -50.21 16.45 -14.80
CA GLN A 176 -51.14 17.47 -15.28
C GLN A 176 -52.42 17.47 -14.44
N ASN A 177 -52.74 18.62 -13.85
CA ASN A 177 -53.99 18.81 -13.13
C ASN A 177 -54.97 19.63 -13.99
N ARG A 178 -56.00 18.96 -14.50
CA ARG A 178 -57.08 19.61 -15.30
C ARG A 178 -58.30 20.00 -14.47
N SER A 179 -58.25 19.82 -13.16
CA SER A 179 -59.34 20.18 -12.24
C SER A 179 -59.14 21.57 -11.66
N ASP A 180 -60.18 22.08 -11.00
CA ASP A 180 -60.19 23.39 -10.35
C ASP A 180 -59.65 23.34 -8.91
N VAL A 181 -59.19 22.17 -8.44
CA VAL A 181 -58.67 21.96 -7.08
C VAL A 181 -57.23 21.42 -7.11
N PRO A 182 -56.34 21.83 -6.17
CA PRO A 182 -54.99 21.30 -6.09
C PRO A 182 -54.96 19.78 -5.93
N GLN A 183 -54.00 19.12 -6.60
CA GLN A 183 -53.78 17.68 -6.50
C GLN A 183 -52.42 17.38 -5.87
N SER A 184 -52.34 16.33 -5.06
CA SER A 184 -51.11 15.91 -4.39
C SER A 184 -50.72 14.51 -4.82
N TYR A 185 -49.49 14.35 -5.29
CA TYR A 185 -48.89 13.06 -5.63
C TYR A 185 -47.74 12.74 -4.67
N LYS A 186 -47.42 11.46 -4.51
CA LYS A 186 -46.24 11.01 -3.79
C LYS A 186 -45.29 10.36 -4.79
N ILE A 187 -44.07 10.87 -4.88
CA ILE A 187 -43.04 10.22 -5.68
C ILE A 187 -42.23 9.32 -4.76
N GLU A 188 -42.01 8.09 -5.23
CA GLU A 188 -41.08 7.13 -4.63
C GLU A 188 -40.13 6.64 -5.72
N THR A 189 -38.84 6.67 -5.42
CA THR A 189 -37.80 6.11 -6.29
C THR A 189 -36.60 5.66 -5.47
N SER A 190 -35.74 4.87 -6.09
CA SER A 190 -34.49 4.43 -5.49
C SER A 190 -33.39 4.39 -6.53
N LYS A 191 -32.15 4.62 -6.09
CA LYS A 191 -30.95 4.48 -6.92
C LYS A 191 -29.86 3.80 -6.11
N THR A 192 -29.38 2.67 -6.59
CA THR A 192 -28.14 2.08 -6.08
C THR A 192 -26.95 2.83 -6.66
N ILE A 193 -26.08 3.32 -5.78
CA ILE A 193 -24.81 3.98 -6.09
C ILE A 193 -23.66 3.13 -5.58
N THR A 194 -22.53 3.19 -6.27
CA THR A 194 -21.32 2.47 -5.87
C THR A 194 -20.21 3.49 -5.60
N LYS A 195 -19.91 3.74 -4.33
CA LYS A 195 -18.77 4.56 -3.93
C LYS A 195 -17.50 3.73 -4.01
N LYS A 196 -16.41 4.33 -4.49
CA LYS A 196 -15.10 3.68 -4.56
C LYS A 196 -14.03 4.52 -3.88
N SER A 197 -13.04 3.87 -3.31
CA SER A 197 -11.88 4.51 -2.69
C SER A 197 -10.64 3.65 -2.91
N SER A 198 -9.54 4.28 -3.29
CA SER A 198 -8.26 3.62 -3.53
C SER A 198 -7.11 4.52 -3.12
N TRP A 199 -6.15 3.99 -2.38
CA TRP A 199 -4.92 4.69 -1.99
C TRP A 199 -3.72 3.97 -2.58
N SER A 200 -3.00 4.63 -3.50
CA SER A 200 -1.75 4.06 -4.02
C SER A 200 -0.66 4.11 -2.95
N VAL A 201 0.15 3.07 -2.80
CA VAL A 201 1.33 3.07 -1.91
C VAL A 201 2.62 2.91 -2.71
N ALA A 202 3.74 3.38 -2.15
CA ALA A 202 5.05 3.28 -2.79
C ALA A 202 5.68 1.89 -2.60
N ASN A 203 6.81 1.66 -3.30
CA ASN A 203 7.73 0.54 -3.04
C ASN A 203 7.09 -0.87 -3.10
N LYS A 204 5.97 -1.03 -3.82
CA LYS A 204 5.22 -2.29 -3.92
C LYS A 204 4.69 -2.80 -2.59
N MET A 205 4.47 -1.90 -1.63
CA MET A 205 4.01 -2.25 -0.29
C MET A 205 2.66 -2.98 -0.31
N GLU A 206 1.80 -2.71 -1.31
CA GLU A 206 0.51 -3.37 -1.50
C GLU A 206 0.63 -4.88 -1.73
N ALA A 207 1.75 -5.33 -2.30
CA ALA A 207 2.00 -6.75 -2.53
C ALA A 207 2.66 -7.42 -1.32
N THR A 208 3.44 -6.67 -0.54
CA THR A 208 4.22 -7.20 0.60
C THR A 208 3.42 -7.19 1.91
N PHE A 209 2.55 -6.19 2.11
CA PHE A 209 1.82 -5.97 3.35
C PHE A 209 0.31 -6.02 3.12
N SER A 210 -0.40 -6.62 4.08
CA SER A 210 -1.86 -6.43 4.19
C SER A 210 -2.11 -5.11 4.92
N ILE A 211 -2.34 -4.04 4.16
CA ILE A 211 -2.48 -2.68 4.69
C ILE A 211 -3.96 -2.33 4.89
N GLU A 212 -4.28 -1.94 6.12
CA GLU A 212 -5.54 -1.28 6.47
C GLU A 212 -5.34 0.23 6.42
N VAL A 213 -6.32 0.97 5.90
CA VAL A 213 -6.30 2.44 5.84
C VAL A 213 -7.21 2.98 6.93
N GLN A 214 -6.69 3.87 7.78
CA GLN A 214 -7.45 4.61 8.78
C GLN A 214 -7.48 6.08 8.39
N SER A 215 -8.60 6.53 7.82
CA SER A 215 -8.76 7.89 7.29
C SER A 215 -10.24 8.25 7.15
N GLY A 216 -10.55 9.54 7.06
CA GLY A 216 -11.78 9.99 6.39
C GLY A 216 -11.66 9.82 4.88
N ILE A 217 -12.78 9.67 4.18
CA ILE A 217 -12.84 9.64 2.71
C ILE A 217 -13.29 11.01 2.20
N PRO A 218 -12.66 11.58 1.14
CA PRO A 218 -13.17 12.78 0.47
C PRO A 218 -14.59 12.60 -0.08
N GLU A 219 -15.51 13.49 0.33
CA GLU A 219 -16.91 13.53 -0.11
C GLU A 219 -17.21 14.83 -0.86
N ILE A 220 -18.31 14.86 -1.62
CA ILE A 220 -18.74 16.03 -2.40
C ILE A 220 -19.94 16.67 -1.73
N VAL A 221 -19.89 17.99 -1.57
CA VAL A 221 -21.00 18.78 -1.03
C VAL A 221 -21.31 19.97 -1.95
N GLU A 222 -22.60 20.29 -2.06
CA GLU A 222 -23.08 21.49 -2.77
C GLU A 222 -23.01 22.69 -1.81
N VAL A 223 -22.41 23.79 -2.27
CA VAL A 223 -22.26 25.07 -1.59
C VAL A 223 -22.80 26.18 -2.51
N SER A 224 -22.96 27.40 -1.99
CA SER A 224 -23.51 28.53 -2.79
C SER A 224 -22.72 28.82 -4.08
N ALA A 225 -21.42 28.57 -4.09
CA ALA A 225 -20.54 28.78 -5.24
C ALA A 225 -20.43 27.56 -6.19
N GLY A 226 -21.13 26.45 -5.94
CA GLY A 226 -21.06 25.21 -6.73
C GLY A 226 -20.79 23.98 -5.87
N PHE A 227 -19.82 23.15 -6.25
CA PHE A 227 -19.44 21.96 -5.50
C PHE A 227 -18.07 22.13 -4.84
N SER A 228 -17.90 21.51 -3.68
CA SER A 228 -16.61 21.46 -2.96
C SER A 228 -16.37 20.07 -2.38
N PHE A 229 -15.11 19.76 -2.10
CA PHE A 229 -14.76 18.56 -1.34
C PHE A 229 -14.80 18.83 0.16
N THR A 230 -15.28 17.85 0.92
CA THR A 230 -15.18 17.79 2.38
C THR A 230 -14.57 16.46 2.81
N MET A 231 -14.14 16.36 4.06
CA MET A 231 -13.69 15.11 4.65
C MET A 231 -14.83 14.39 5.36
N GLY A 232 -15.04 13.12 5.03
CA GLY A 232 -15.90 12.22 5.78
C GLY A 232 -15.31 11.84 7.15
N VAL A 233 -16.12 11.15 7.96
CA VAL A 233 -15.72 10.64 9.28
C VAL A 233 -14.62 9.59 9.11
N GLU A 234 -13.64 9.61 10.02
CA GLU A 234 -12.59 8.61 10.04
C GLU A 234 -13.14 7.21 10.30
N SER A 235 -12.73 6.25 9.46
CA SER A 235 -13.02 4.84 9.64
C SER A 235 -11.88 3.99 9.06
N LYS A 236 -12.08 2.67 9.03
CA LYS A 236 -11.11 1.67 8.60
C LYS A 236 -11.53 1.06 7.27
N TYR A 237 -10.60 0.97 6.33
CA TYR A 237 -10.81 0.50 4.97
C TYR A 237 -9.68 -0.40 4.48
N GLY A 238 -9.91 -1.18 3.44
CA GLY A 238 -8.81 -1.72 2.63
C GLY A 238 -8.16 -0.63 1.77
N LEU A 239 -6.95 -0.89 1.25
CA LEU A 239 -6.30 -0.03 0.25
C LEU A 239 -7.18 0.23 -0.98
N GLU A 240 -8.01 -0.75 -1.33
CA GLU A 240 -9.10 -0.62 -2.29
C GLU A 240 -10.41 -0.95 -1.59
N ASN A 241 -11.40 -0.08 -1.73
CA ASN A 241 -12.71 -0.22 -1.12
C ASN A 241 -13.81 0.12 -2.13
N SER A 242 -14.89 -0.65 -2.09
CA SER A 242 -16.10 -0.42 -2.88
C SER A 242 -17.30 -0.62 -1.97
N GLU A 243 -18.15 0.40 -1.87
CA GLU A 243 -19.36 0.38 -1.05
C GLU A 243 -20.57 0.64 -1.94
N GLU A 244 -21.53 -0.28 -1.92
CA GLU A 244 -22.82 -0.08 -2.56
C GLU A 244 -23.83 0.44 -1.55
N LYS A 245 -24.53 1.51 -1.92
CA LYS A 245 -25.59 2.10 -1.11
C LYS A 245 -26.80 2.35 -1.98
N THR A 246 -27.98 1.97 -1.50
CA THR A 246 -29.25 2.32 -2.15
C THR A 246 -29.82 3.57 -1.51
N GLU A 247 -29.85 4.65 -2.28
CA GLU A 247 -30.52 5.90 -1.88
C GLU A 247 -32.02 5.76 -2.16
N LEU A 248 -32.85 5.94 -1.14
CA LEU A 248 -34.31 5.95 -1.22
C LEU A 248 -34.80 7.39 -1.17
N LEU A 249 -35.63 7.78 -2.14
CA LEU A 249 -36.16 9.14 -2.27
C LEU A 249 -37.67 9.10 -2.24
N SER A 250 -38.26 9.85 -1.32
CA SER A 250 -39.71 9.98 -1.17
C SER A 250 -40.09 11.40 -0.79
N PHE A 251 -40.94 12.03 -1.60
CA PHE A 251 -41.43 13.38 -1.33
C PHE A 251 -42.80 13.62 -2.00
N PRO A 252 -43.63 14.51 -1.43
CA PRO A 252 -44.89 14.92 -2.03
C PRO A 252 -44.68 15.96 -3.13
N VAL A 253 -45.54 15.95 -4.14
CA VAL A 253 -45.59 16.94 -5.22
C VAL A 253 -47.00 17.51 -5.30
N GLN A 254 -47.12 18.83 -5.17
CA GLN A 254 -48.38 19.56 -5.34
C GLN A 254 -48.50 20.04 -6.78
N VAL A 255 -49.66 19.83 -7.38
CA VAL A 255 -49.97 20.22 -8.76
C VAL A 255 -51.16 21.18 -8.72
N PRO A 256 -50.95 22.48 -8.95
CA PRO A 256 -52.02 23.47 -8.89
C PRO A 256 -53.12 23.24 -9.95
N PRO A 257 -54.32 23.81 -9.75
CA PRO A 257 -55.39 23.76 -10.74
C PRO A 257 -54.96 24.28 -12.12
N GLY A 258 -55.32 23.56 -13.18
CA GLY A 258 -55.03 23.94 -14.56
C GLY A 258 -53.54 23.93 -14.95
N LYS A 259 -52.64 23.38 -14.12
CA LYS A 259 -51.19 23.40 -14.31
C LYS A 259 -50.60 22.03 -14.62
N THR A 260 -49.42 22.05 -15.26
CA THR A 260 -48.55 20.88 -15.40
C THR A 260 -47.30 21.09 -14.55
N VAL A 261 -46.92 20.06 -13.81
CA VAL A 261 -45.72 20.04 -12.99
C VAL A 261 -44.80 18.93 -13.46
N ASP A 262 -43.62 19.30 -13.93
CA ASP A 262 -42.54 18.39 -14.32
C ASP A 262 -41.57 18.23 -13.16
N VAL A 263 -41.21 16.98 -12.88
CA VAL A 263 -40.33 16.60 -11.78
C VAL A 263 -39.16 15.80 -12.33
N ALA A 264 -37.95 16.34 -12.18
CA ALA A 264 -36.71 15.65 -12.48
C ALA A 264 -35.93 15.38 -11.19
N ILE A 265 -35.56 14.13 -10.98
CA ILE A 265 -34.71 13.70 -9.87
C ILE A 265 -33.35 13.37 -10.46
N THR A 266 -32.31 14.05 -9.98
CA THR A 266 -30.94 13.88 -10.46
C THR A 266 -29.97 13.61 -9.31
N ILE A 267 -28.80 13.08 -9.64
CA ILE A 267 -27.70 12.90 -8.69
C ILE A 267 -26.39 13.29 -9.36
N GLY A 268 -25.52 13.96 -8.62
CA GLY A 268 -24.18 14.29 -9.09
C GLY A 268 -23.23 13.12 -8.84
N ARG A 269 -22.43 12.78 -9.85
CA ARG A 269 -21.34 11.79 -9.76
C ARG A 269 -20.02 12.50 -10.07
N ALA A 270 -19.01 12.34 -9.22
CA ALA A 270 -17.66 12.81 -9.54
C ALA A 270 -16.58 11.78 -9.21
N THR A 271 -15.57 11.75 -10.07
CA THR A 271 -14.31 11.08 -9.80
C THR A 271 -13.41 12.00 -9.00
N VAL A 272 -12.75 11.45 -7.99
CA VAL A 272 -11.79 12.15 -7.14
C VAL A 272 -10.40 11.65 -7.51
N ASP A 273 -9.47 12.56 -7.75
CA ASP A 273 -8.05 12.28 -7.96
C ASP A 273 -7.26 13.32 -7.19
N LEU A 274 -6.71 12.92 -6.03
CA LEU A 274 -6.06 13.83 -5.10
C LEU A 274 -4.74 13.25 -4.59
N PRO A 275 -3.64 14.02 -4.56
CA PRO A 275 -2.45 13.62 -3.84
C PRO A 275 -2.74 13.51 -2.35
N TYR A 276 -2.10 12.54 -1.69
CA TYR A 276 -2.15 12.40 -0.24
C TYR A 276 -0.74 12.17 0.34
N THR A 277 -0.59 12.53 1.62
CA THR A 277 0.53 12.12 2.47
C THR A 277 0.00 11.33 3.65
N GLY A 278 0.78 10.40 4.19
CA GLY A 278 0.40 9.63 5.38
C GLY A 278 1.59 8.93 6.03
N THR A 279 1.32 8.16 7.06
CA THR A 279 2.30 7.36 7.79
C THR A 279 1.88 5.89 7.75
N VAL A 280 2.80 5.01 7.35
CA VAL A 280 2.60 3.57 7.49
C VAL A 280 3.14 3.15 8.84
N GLU A 281 2.31 2.45 9.62
CA GLU A 281 2.66 1.91 10.93
C GLU A 281 2.56 0.38 10.91
N ILE A 282 3.70 -0.28 11.09
CA ILE A 282 3.79 -1.75 11.18
C ILE A 282 3.98 -2.10 12.65
N THR A 283 2.96 -2.72 13.25
CA THR A 283 3.00 -3.19 14.63
C THR A 283 3.36 -4.66 14.67
N CYS A 284 4.38 -5.02 15.45
CA CYS A 284 4.80 -6.41 15.65
C CYS A 284 4.08 -7.04 16.84
N TYR A 285 4.02 -8.38 16.90
CA TYR A 285 3.40 -9.10 18.03
C TYR A 285 4.06 -8.81 19.38
N ASN A 286 5.34 -8.45 19.38
CA ASN A 286 6.08 -8.03 20.58
C ASN A 286 5.79 -6.58 21.04
N GLY A 287 4.84 -5.89 20.39
CA GLY A 287 4.40 -4.53 20.73
C GLY A 287 5.28 -3.39 20.18
N SER A 288 6.41 -3.71 19.53
CA SER A 288 7.22 -2.70 18.84
C SER A 288 6.57 -2.24 17.53
N VAL A 289 6.90 -1.03 17.10
CA VAL A 289 6.30 -0.40 15.93
C VAL A 289 7.39 0.18 15.03
N LEU A 290 7.34 -0.13 13.73
CA LEU A 290 8.09 0.53 12.68
C LEU A 290 7.17 1.56 12.01
N LYS A 291 7.65 2.81 11.87
CA LYS A 291 6.90 3.89 11.22
C LYS A 291 7.74 4.57 10.16
N PHE A 292 7.12 4.89 9.02
CA PHE A 292 7.72 5.71 7.99
C PHE A 292 6.64 6.49 7.24
N ASN A 293 7.03 7.64 6.68
CA ASN A 293 6.13 8.49 5.93
C ASN A 293 6.01 7.99 4.48
N THR A 294 4.82 8.14 3.92
CA THR A 294 4.52 7.80 2.53
C THR A 294 3.69 8.89 1.86
N ARG A 295 3.65 8.83 0.54
CA ARG A 295 2.84 9.70 -0.31
C ARG A 295 2.29 8.90 -1.47
N GLY A 296 1.15 9.32 -1.98
CA GLY A 296 0.53 8.67 -3.11
C GLY A 296 -0.61 9.49 -3.69
N ILE A 297 -1.41 8.84 -4.51
CA ILE A 297 -2.63 9.36 -5.10
C ILE A 297 -3.81 8.58 -4.53
N TYR A 298 -4.81 9.32 -4.06
CA TYR A 298 -6.11 8.80 -3.73
C TYR A 298 -7.02 8.93 -4.96
N LYS A 299 -7.69 7.83 -5.31
CA LYS A 299 -8.72 7.80 -6.33
C LYS A 299 -10.06 7.40 -5.72
N GLY A 300 -11.06 8.23 -5.95
CA GLY A 300 -12.40 8.04 -5.42
C GLY A 300 -13.46 8.07 -6.51
N LEU A 301 -14.59 7.44 -6.22
CA LEU A 301 -15.85 7.70 -6.91
C LEU A 301 -16.89 8.10 -5.86
N ALA A 302 -17.35 9.34 -5.93
CA ALA A 302 -18.25 9.94 -4.97
C ALA A 302 -19.53 10.47 -5.65
N TYR A 303 -20.58 10.58 -4.85
CA TYR A 303 -21.89 11.05 -5.27
C TYR A 303 -22.36 12.19 -4.37
N THR A 304 -23.10 13.14 -4.93
CA THR A 304 -23.84 14.13 -4.14
C THR A 304 -25.09 13.48 -3.55
N ASN A 305 -25.80 14.21 -2.68
CA ASN A 305 -27.19 13.88 -2.42
C ASN A 305 -28.01 14.04 -3.71
N ALA A 306 -29.08 13.26 -3.85
CA ALA A 306 -30.00 13.44 -4.96
C ALA A 306 -30.75 14.77 -4.82
N LYS A 307 -31.01 15.41 -5.96
CA LYS A 307 -31.67 16.70 -6.08
C LYS A 307 -32.96 16.55 -6.86
N THR A 308 -34.00 17.20 -6.38
CA THR A 308 -35.29 17.29 -7.07
C THR A 308 -35.43 18.68 -7.68
N VAL A 309 -35.72 18.73 -8.98
CA VAL A 309 -36.11 19.94 -9.69
C VAL A 309 -37.57 19.82 -10.08
N VAL A 310 -38.36 20.82 -9.67
CA VAL A 310 -39.79 20.90 -9.96
C VAL A 310 -40.03 22.14 -10.82
N THR A 311 -40.63 21.96 -11.99
CA THR A 311 -40.93 23.03 -12.93
C THR A 311 -42.43 23.06 -13.19
N GLU A 312 -43.05 24.24 -13.07
CA GLU A 312 -44.47 24.44 -13.35
C GLU A 312 -44.64 25.14 -14.70
N SER A 313 -45.58 24.67 -15.51
CA SER A 313 -46.04 25.30 -16.75
C SER A 313 -47.57 25.41 -16.77
#